data_AF-A0A074TGW1-F1
#
_entry.id   AF-A0A074TGW1-F1
#
_cell.length_a   1.000
_cell.length_b   1.000
_cell.length_c   1.000
_cell.angle_alpha   90.00
_cell.angle_beta   90.00
_cell.angle_gamma   90.00
#
_symmetry.space_group_name_H-M   'P 1'
#
loop_
_entity.id
_entity.type
_entity.pdbx_description
1 polymer ?
#
loop_
_entity_poly.entity_id
_entity_poly.type
_entity_poly.pdbx_seq_one_letter_code
_entity_poly.pdbx_strand_id
1 'polypeptide(L)' 'MTPKDMLAERASLPNRILSINSDELPVQIEAMRRDRSLSKTISELNEMLFASETRLRDSARKALDHLGFI' A
#
# COMPACT_ATOMS: atom_id res chain seq x y z
N MET A 1 -5.00 -7.03 21.74
CA MET A 1 -4.27 -6.88 20.48
C MET A 1 -2.83 -6.53 20.82
N THR A 2 -1.86 -7.35 20.42
CA THR A 2 -0.44 -7.12 20.74
C THR A 2 0.20 -6.16 19.73
N PRO A 3 1.31 -5.48 20.05
CA PRO A 3 2.02 -4.62 19.08
C PRO A 3 2.38 -5.34 17.77
N LYS A 4 2.61 -6.65 17.83
CA LYS A 4 2.86 -7.52 16.67
C LYS A 4 1.63 -7.68 15.76
N ASP A 5 0.44 -7.72 16.35
CA ASP A 5 -0.83 -7.84 15.60
C ASP A 5 -1.14 -6.55 14.84
N MET A 6 -0.89 -5.39 15.47
CA MET A 6 -1.04 -4.07 14.82
C MET A 6 -0.06 -3.88 13.65
N LEU A 7 1.15 -4.44 13.77
CA LEU A 7 2.15 -4.44 12.70
C LEU A 7 1.76 -5.34 11.53
N ALA A 8 1.21 -6.53 11.82
CA ALA A 8 0.73 -7.45 10.79
C ALA A 8 -0.45 -6.84 10.00
N GLU A 9 -1.36 -6.16 10.69
CA GLU A 9 -2.47 -5.44 10.07
C GLU A 9 -1.97 -4.29 9.19
N ARG A 10 -1.02 -3.48 9.66
CA ARG A 10 -0.41 -2.39 8.88
C ARG A 10 0.40 -2.87 7.68
N ALA A 11 1.10 -3.99 7.80
CA ALA A 11 1.84 -4.61 6.70
C ALA A 11 0.92 -5.23 5.63
N SER A 12 -0.38 -5.39 5.91
CA SER A 12 -1.31 -6.01 4.96
C SER A 12 -1.53 -5.16 3.71
N LEU A 13 -1.56 -3.82 3.82
CA LEU A 13 -1.87 -2.95 2.69
C LEU A 13 -0.78 -2.97 1.61
N PRO A 14 0.51 -2.74 1.90
CA PRO A 14 1.56 -2.83 0.88
C PRO A 14 1.58 -4.18 0.18
N ASN A 15 1.42 -5.28 0.93
CA ASN A 15 1.43 -6.62 0.37
C ASN A 15 0.22 -6.88 -0.53
N ARG A 16 -0.95 -6.34 -0.20
CA ARG A 16 -2.15 -6.41 -1.05
C ARG A 16 -1.92 -5.69 -2.37
N ILE A 17 -1.33 -4.49 -2.35
CA ILE A 17 -1.02 -3.73 -3.57
C ILE A 17 0.00 -4.49 -4.43
N LEU A 18 1.06 -5.01 -3.81
CA LEU A 18 2.09 -5.79 -4.50
C LEU A 18 1.60 -7.12 -5.07
N SER A 19 0.45 -7.62 -4.61
CA SER A 19 -0.17 -8.83 -5.16
C SER A 19 -1.02 -8.58 -6.42
N ILE A 20 -1.27 -7.33 -6.79
CA ILE A 20 -2.00 -6.98 -8.00
C ILE A 20 -1.07 -7.19 -9.19
N ASN A 21 -1.47 -8.03 -10.15
CA ASN A 21 -0.69 -8.27 -11.35
C ASN A 21 -0.59 -6.98 -12.18
N SER A 22 0.54 -6.77 -12.85
CA SER A 22 0.77 -5.56 -13.66
C SER A 22 -0.30 -5.35 -14.74
N ASP A 23 -0.84 -6.44 -15.30
CA ASP A 23 -1.92 -6.37 -16.31
C ASP A 23 -3.28 -5.94 -15.73
N GLU A 24 -3.51 -6.20 -14.44
CA GLU A 24 -4.76 -5.88 -13.73
C GLU A 24 -4.67 -4.52 -13.01
N LEU A 25 -3.46 -4.00 -12.85
CA LEU A 25 -3.19 -2.80 -12.10
C LEU A 25 -3.91 -1.55 -12.65
N PRO A 26 -3.97 -1.29 -13.97
CA PRO A 26 -4.74 -0.17 -14.50
C PRO A 26 -6.22 -0.27 -14.15
N VAL A 27 -6.79 -1.48 -14.22
CA VAL A 27 -8.20 -1.74 -13.88
C VAL A 27 -8.44 -1.47 -12.40
N GLN A 28 -7.53 -1.91 -11.52
CA GLN A 28 -7.66 -1.66 -10.09
C GLN A 28 -7.49 -0.18 -9.72
N ILE A 29 -6.55 0.53 -10.37
CA ILE A 29 -6.41 1.97 -10.18
C ILE A 29 -7.71 2.69 -10.56
N GLU A 30 -8.33 2.32 -11.68
CA GLU A 30 -9.61 2.90 -12.09
C GLU A 30 -10.75 2.54 -11.14
N ALA A 31 -10.79 1.31 -10.61
CA ALA A 31 -11.76 0.93 -9.58
C ALA A 31 -11.60 1.78 -8.30
N MET A 32 -10.36 1.93 -7.83
CA MET A 32 -10.01 2.76 -6.66
C MET A 32 -10.28 4.25 -6.89
N ARG A 33 -10.22 4.74 -8.13
CA ARG A 33 -10.63 6.11 -8.47
C ARG A 33 -12.14 6.27 -8.38
N ARG A 34 -12.90 5.32 -8.94
CA ARG A 34 -14.36 5.34 -8.96
C ARG A 34 -14.97 5.29 -7.56
N ASP A 35 -14.40 4.46 -6.67
CA ASP A 35 -14.84 4.36 -5.29
C ASP A 35 -14.21 5.41 -4.35
N ARG A 36 -13.35 6.29 -4.90
CA ARG A 36 -12.62 7.36 -4.18
C ARG A 36 -11.69 6.84 -3.08
N SER A 37 -11.26 5.58 -3.14
CA SER A 37 -10.30 5.00 -2.19
C SER A 37 -8.85 5.24 -2.57
N LEU A 38 -8.54 5.55 -3.83
CA LEU A 38 -7.15 5.67 -4.31
C LEU A 38 -6.33 6.68 -3.50
N SER A 39 -6.88 7.87 -3.24
CA SER A 39 -6.18 8.91 -2.46
C SER A 39 -5.93 8.45 -1.02
N LYS A 40 -6.88 7.75 -0.41
CA LYS A 40 -6.74 7.18 0.93
C LYS A 40 -5.64 6.11 0.96
N THR A 41 -5.63 5.19 0.01
CA THR A 41 -4.59 4.17 -0.13
C THR A 41 -3.21 4.78 -0.28
N ILE A 42 -3.06 5.81 -1.12
CA ILE A 42 -1.78 6.52 -1.29
C ILE A 42 -1.34 7.21 0.00
N SER A 43 -2.26 7.88 0.71
CA SER A 43 -1.96 8.51 2.00
C SER A 43 -1.51 7.49 3.04
N GLU A 44 -2.19 6.36 3.16
CA GLU A 44 -1.82 5.29 4.09
C GLU A 44 -0.43 4.70 3.76
N LEU A 45 -0.12 4.50 2.48
CA LEU A 45 1.21 4.05 2.05
C LEU A 45 2.29 5.10 2.32
N ASN A 46 2.01 6.39 2.11
CA ASN A 46 2.93 7.48 2.42
C ASN A 46 3.20 7.58 3.93
N GLU A 47 2.19 7.42 4.78
CA GLU A 47 2.38 7.37 6.24
C GLU A 47 3.30 6.21 6.65
N MET A 48 3.18 5.06 5.99
CA MET A 48 4.05 3.90 6.24
C MET A 48 5.51 4.14 5.83
N LEU A 49 5.81 5.11 4.95
CA LEU A 49 7.19 5.51 4.66
C LEU A 49 7.91 6.13 5.86
N PHE A 50 7.16 6.63 6.86
CA PHE A 50 7.71 7.19 8.09
C PHE A 50 7.72 6.20 9.28
N ALA A 51 7.32 4.94 9.05
CA ALA A 51 7.33 3.92 10.09
C ALA A 51 8.75 3.66 10.63
N SER A 52 8.88 3.34 11.92
CA SER A 52 10.15 2.95 12.55
C SER A 52 10.74 1.68 11.92
N GLU A 53 9.89 0.79 11.42
CA GLU A 53 10.26 -0.51 10.88
C GLU A 53 10.71 -0.39 9.42
N THR A 54 11.99 -0.68 9.17
CA THR A 54 12.58 -0.64 7.81
C THR A 54 11.81 -1.50 6.81
N ARG A 55 11.37 -2.69 7.20
CA ARG A 55 10.61 -3.59 6.32
C ARG A 55 9.28 -2.98 5.87
N LEU A 56 8.58 -2.30 6.78
CA LEU A 56 7.30 -1.68 6.47
C LEU A 56 7.50 -0.50 5.50
N ARG A 57 8.53 0.32 5.75
CA ARG A 57 8.92 1.40 4.83
C ARG A 57 9.25 0.89 3.43
N ASP A 58 10.05 -0.18 3.34
CA ASP A 58 10.46 -0.74 2.05
C ASP A 58 9.28 -1.35 1.30
N SER A 59 8.38 -2.06 1.98
CA SER A 59 7.15 -2.57 1.35
C SER A 59 6.24 -1.46 0.86
N ALA A 60 6.06 -0.39 1.66
CA ALA A 60 5.24 0.76 1.27
C ALA A 60 5.82 1.50 0.06
N ARG A 61 7.15 1.68 0.03
CA ARG A 61 7.86 2.27 -1.12
C ARG A 61 7.66 1.44 -2.39
N LYS A 62 7.83 0.13 -2.30
CA LYS A 62 7.58 -0.77 -3.44
C LYS A 62 6.13 -0.73 -3.91
N ALA A 63 5.18 -0.63 -2.98
CA ALA A 63 3.76 -0.53 -3.34
C ALA A 63 3.43 0.78 -4.08
N LEU A 64 4.03 1.90 -3.67
CA LEU A 64 3.87 3.20 -4.36
C LEU A 64 4.51 3.20 -5.75
N ASP A 65 5.70 2.62 -5.88
CA ASP A 65 6.40 2.40 -7.16
C ASP A 65 5.56 1.49 -8.08
N HIS A 66 5.05 0.38 -7.55
CA HIS A 66 4.16 -0.53 -8.29
C HIS A 66 2.93 0.19 -8.83
N LEU A 67 2.33 1.09 -8.04
CA LEU A 67 1.20 1.93 -8.45
C LEU A 67 1.58 3.08 -9.41
N GLY A 68 2.86 3.34 -9.64
CA GLY A 68 3.37 4.38 -10.54
C GLY A 68 3.36 5.80 -9.96
N PHE A 69 3.52 5.97 -8.64
CA PHE A 69 3.48 7.28 -7.97
C PHE A 69 4.85 7.87 -7.61
N ILE A 70 5.94 7.09 -7.69
CA ILE A 70 7.32 7.54 -7.39
C ILE A 70 8.31 6.94 -8.39
#